data_AF-A0A2G6P400-F1
#
_entry.id   AF-A0A2G6P400-F1
#
_cell.length_a   1.000
_cell.length_b   1.000
_cell.length_c   1.000
_cell.angle_alpha   90.00
_cell.angle_beta   90.00
_cell.angle_gamma   90.00
#
_symmetry.space_group_name_H-M   'P 1'
#
loop_
_entity.id
_entity.type
_entity.pdbx_description
1 polymer ?
#
loop_
_entity_poly.entity_id
_entity_poly.type
_entity_poly.pdbx_seq_one_letter_code
_entity_poly.pdbx_strand_id
1 'polypeptide(L)'
;MLYFKRAVQLIFLFTIIFLTIQNYEMKADLKIFTKEIPQASVVLVVFFSILIGLIIAAFFSALKDYKSAMKVKKANKETKKIGKELELVQKDLMIAKAELDKITLERNKLSTEIETLKEIVKSPEVKNVEQNENRYLDF
;
A
#
# COMPACT_ATOMS: atom_id res chain seq x y z
N MET A 1 -9.99 -6.44 -28.22
CA MET A 1 -10.64 -5.14 -27.95
C MET A 1 -9.75 -3.93 -28.29
N LEU A 2 -8.44 -3.95 -27.98
CA LEU A 2 -7.53 -2.81 -28.23
C LEU A 2 -7.40 -2.45 -29.73
N TYR A 3 -7.32 -3.46 -30.60
CA TYR A 3 -7.25 -3.29 -32.05
C TYR A 3 -8.53 -2.70 -32.66
N PHE A 4 -9.70 -3.10 -32.15
CA PHE A 4 -10.98 -2.55 -32.59
C PHE A 4 -11.09 -1.05 -32.31
N LYS A 5 -10.70 -0.61 -31.11
CA LYS A 5 -10.69 0.82 -30.76
C LYS A 5 -9.76 1.63 -31.67
N ARG A 6 -8.56 1.10 -31.98
CA ARG A 6 -7.62 1.75 -32.90
C ARG A 6 -8.14 1.77 -34.34
N ALA A 7 -8.77 0.69 -34.80
CA ALA A 7 -9.39 0.63 -36.12
C ALA A 7 -10.51 1.68 -36.27
N VAL A 8 -11.40 1.81 -35.27
CA VAL A 8 -12.44 2.84 -35.26
C VAL A 8 -11.85 4.25 -35.29
N GLN A 9 -10.77 4.51 -34.53
CA GLN A 9 -10.08 5.81 -34.55
C GLN A 9 -9.47 6.13 -35.93
N LEU A 10 -8.85 5.14 -36.58
CA LEU A 10 -8.27 5.30 -37.91
C LEU A 10 -9.34 5.58 -38.96
N ILE A 11 -10.48 4.87 -38.91
CA ILE A 11 -11.61 5.12 -39.80
C ILE A 11 -12.12 6.55 -39.61
N PHE A 12 -12.31 6.98 -38.36
CA PHE A 12 -12.77 8.34 -38.07
C PHE A 12 -11.81 9.42 -38.56
N LEU A 13 -10.50 9.22 -38.36
CA LEU A 13 -9.46 10.11 -38.87
C LEU A 13 -9.51 10.20 -40.40
N PHE A 14 -9.64 9.05 -41.07
CA PHE A 14 -9.74 8.99 -42.52
C PHE A 14 -10.98 9.73 -43.05
N THR A 15 -12.12 9.56 -42.39
CA THR A 15 -13.36 10.28 -42.71
C THR A 15 -13.20 11.80 -42.60
N ILE A 16 -12.55 12.29 -41.52
CA ILE A 16 -12.30 13.72 -41.33
C ILE A 16 -11.40 14.26 -42.45
N ILE A 17 -10.31 13.56 -42.76
CA ILE A 17 -9.38 13.96 -43.82
C ILE A 17 -10.10 13.98 -45.16
N PHE A 18 -10.84 12.92 -45.48
CA PHE A 18 -11.62 12.81 -46.72
C PHE A 18 -12.63 13.95 -46.87
N LEU A 19 -13.40 14.25 -45.83
CA LEU A 19 -14.34 15.38 -45.82
C LEU A 19 -13.61 16.71 -45.98
N THR A 20 -12.47 16.90 -45.31
CA THR A 20 -11.68 18.14 -45.42
C THR A 20 -11.18 18.35 -46.85
N ILE A 21 -10.73 17.27 -47.52
CA ILE A 21 -10.28 17.33 -48.92
C ILE A 21 -11.46 17.59 -49.84
N GLN A 22 -12.61 16.91 -49.70
CA GLN A 22 -13.75 17.16 -50.57
C GLN A 22 -14.32 18.58 -50.43
N ASN A 23 -14.17 19.19 -49.26
CA ASN A 23 -14.72 20.49 -48.95
C ASN A 23 -13.64 21.59 -48.89
N TYR A 24 -12.48 21.38 -49.52
CA TYR A 24 -11.34 22.32 -49.38
C TYR A 24 -11.61 23.70 -50.00
N GLU A 25 -12.37 23.75 -51.10
CA GLU A 25 -12.76 25.01 -51.76
C GLU A 25 -13.96 25.67 -51.10
N MET A 26 -14.68 24.94 -50.25
CA MET A 26 -15.85 25.48 -49.57
C MET A 26 -15.42 26.48 -48.51
N LYS A 27 -16.06 27.64 -48.56
CA LYS A 27 -15.96 28.71 -47.58
C LYS A 27 -17.11 28.52 -46.60
N ALA A 28 -16.80 28.33 -45.33
CA ALA A 28 -17.78 28.17 -44.27
C ALA A 28 -17.97 29.49 -43.53
N ASP A 29 -19.22 29.90 -43.33
CA ASP A 29 -19.52 31.01 -42.43
C ASP A 29 -19.53 30.50 -41.00
N LEU A 30 -18.51 30.88 -40.23
CA LEU A 30 -18.38 30.46 -38.84
C LEU A 30 -19.01 31.48 -37.91
N LYS A 31 -19.86 31.01 -37.00
CA LYS A 31 -20.36 31.82 -35.88
C LYS A 31 -19.68 31.35 -34.60
N ILE A 32 -18.78 32.18 -34.07
CA ILE A 32 -18.08 31.91 -32.81
C ILE A 32 -18.63 32.85 -31.74
N PHE A 33 -19.34 32.27 -30.76
CA PHE A 33 -20.06 32.94 -29.66
C PHE A 33 -21.13 33.94 -30.11
N THR A 34 -20.74 35.06 -30.72
CA THR A 34 -21.64 36.10 -31.23
C THR A 34 -21.10 36.80 -32.47
N LYS A 35 -19.89 36.44 -32.93
CA LYS A 35 -19.21 37.09 -34.07
C LYS A 35 -19.22 36.16 -35.28
N GLU A 36 -19.65 36.70 -36.41
CA GLU A 36 -19.65 36.00 -37.68
C GLU A 36 -18.31 36.24 -38.38
N ILE A 37 -17.68 35.14 -38.78
CA ILE A 37 -16.45 35.12 -39.56
C ILE A 37 -16.86 34.58 -40.93
N PRO A 38 -17.19 35.48 -41.87
CA PRO A 38 -17.60 35.05 -43.20
C PRO A 38 -16.40 34.46 -43.94
N GLN A 39 -16.65 33.42 -44.74
CA GLN A 39 -15.66 32.80 -45.61
C GLN A 39 -14.43 32.18 -44.94
N ALA A 40 -14.59 31.59 -43.76
CA ALA A 40 -13.51 30.83 -43.14
C ALA A 40 -13.18 29.56 -43.97
N SER A 41 -11.88 29.29 -44.16
CA SER A 41 -11.45 28.04 -44.79
C SER A 41 -11.80 26.86 -43.90
N VAL A 42 -12.52 25.87 -44.46
CA VAL A 42 -12.87 24.62 -43.76
C VAL A 42 -11.63 23.93 -43.21
N VAL A 43 -10.51 23.96 -43.94
CA VAL A 43 -9.23 23.38 -43.50
C VAL A 43 -8.73 24.04 -42.21
N LEU A 44 -8.79 25.37 -42.12
CA LEU A 44 -8.37 26.10 -40.92
C LEU A 44 -9.29 25.78 -39.73
N VAL A 45 -10.59 25.69 -39.95
CA VAL A 45 -11.57 25.33 -38.91
C VAL A 45 -11.26 23.94 -38.34
N VAL A 46 -11.04 22.96 -39.22
CA VAL A 46 -10.69 21.59 -38.82
C VAL A 46 -9.36 21.59 -38.06
N PHE A 47 -8.34 22.30 -38.55
CA PHE A 47 -7.05 22.40 -37.89
C PHE A 47 -7.16 22.97 -36.47
N PHE A 48 -7.83 24.11 -36.29
CA PHE A 48 -8.02 24.70 -34.97
C PHE A 48 -8.88 23.83 -34.05
N SER A 49 -9.87 23.11 -34.58
CA SER A 49 -10.69 22.19 -33.79
C SER A 49 -9.86 21.04 -33.20
N ILE A 50 -8.94 20.48 -33.98
CA ILE A 50 -8.00 19.44 -33.54
C ILE A 50 -7.04 20.02 -32.51
N LEU A 51 -6.48 21.21 -32.77
CA LEU A 51 -5.55 21.87 -31.86
C LEU A 51 -6.18 22.14 -30.48
N ILE A 52 -7.41 22.67 -30.47
CA ILE A 52 -8.17 22.89 -29.22
C ILE A 52 -8.45 21.55 -28.53
N GLY A 53 -8.84 20.52 -29.27
CA GLY A 53 -9.06 19.18 -28.73
C GLY A 53 -7.81 18.61 -28.04
N LEU A 54 -6.62 18.80 -28.63
CA LEU A 54 -5.35 18.38 -28.04
C LEU A 54 -5.03 19.14 -26.75
N ILE A 55 -5.26 20.45 -26.72
CA ILE A 55 -5.04 21.28 -25.52
C ILE A 55 -5.96 20.81 -24.38
N ILE A 56 -7.25 20.60 -24.67
CA ILE A 56 -8.22 20.11 -23.70
C ILE A 56 -7.83 18.71 -23.19
N ALA A 57 -7.44 17.81 -24.09
CA ALA A 57 -7.01 16.45 -23.72
C ALA A 57 -5.77 16.48 -22.81
N ALA A 58 -4.78 17.31 -23.13
CA ALA A 58 -3.60 17.50 -22.31
C ALA A 58 -3.95 18.04 -20.92
N PHE A 59 -4.85 19.02 -20.84
CA PHE A 59 -5.33 19.58 -19.58
C PHE A 59 -6.02 18.53 -18.70
N PHE A 60 -6.94 17.74 -19.25
CA PHE A 60 -7.59 16.66 -18.50
C PHE A 60 -6.63 15.55 -18.08
N SER A 61 -5.63 15.24 -18.91
CA SER A 61 -4.57 14.29 -18.54
C SER A 61 -3.78 14.80 -17.35
N ALA A 62 -3.34 16.05 -17.38
CA ALA A 62 -2.61 16.68 -16.28
C ALA A 62 -3.42 16.68 -14.97
N LEU A 63 -4.73 16.96 -15.03
CA LEU A 63 -5.60 16.87 -13.85
C LEU A 63 -5.70 15.44 -13.30
N LYS A 64 -5.81 14.44 -14.18
CA LYS A 64 -5.86 13.03 -13.78
C LYS A 64 -4.54 12.60 -13.14
N ASP A 65 -3.42 13.02 -13.71
CA ASP A 65 -2.08 12.72 -13.21
C ASP A 65 -1.85 13.39 -11.85
N TYR A 66 -2.29 14.64 -11.67
CA TYR A 66 -2.24 15.34 -10.38
C TYR A 66 -3.04 14.61 -9.29
N LYS A 67 -4.29 14.22 -9.59
CA LYS A 67 -5.13 13.47 -8.63
C LYS A 67 -4.52 12.11 -8.30
N SER A 68 -3.94 11.44 -9.28
CA SER A 68 -3.28 10.15 -9.10
C SER A 68 -2.01 10.29 -8.27
N ALA A 69 -1.18 11.30 -8.54
CA ALA A 69 0.02 11.62 -7.77
C ALA A 69 -0.33 11.93 -6.30
N MET A 70 -1.43 12.66 -6.04
CA MET A 70 -1.89 12.94 -4.69
C MET A 70 -2.32 11.67 -3.94
N LYS A 71 -3.03 10.76 -4.61
CA LYS A 71 -3.41 9.45 -4.04
C LYS A 71 -2.18 8.61 -3.73
N VAL A 72 -1.22 8.52 -4.66
CA VAL A 72 0.04 7.79 -4.47
C VAL A 72 0.82 8.38 -3.30
N LYS A 73 0.90 9.71 -3.17
CA LYS A 73 1.57 10.36 -2.05
C LYS A 73 0.91 10.02 -0.71
N LYS A 74 -0.42 10.01 -0.66
CA LYS A 74 -1.17 9.62 0.55
C LYS A 74 -0.93 8.15 0.90
N ALA A 75 -1.07 7.26 -0.06
CA ALA A 75 -0.83 5.83 0.11
C ALA A 75 0.62 5.56 0.59
N ASN A 76 1.62 6.19 -0.03
CA ASN A 76 3.02 6.06 0.42
C ASN A 76 3.25 6.57 1.85
N LYS A 77 2.55 7.62 2.28
CA LYS A 77 2.64 8.12 3.66
C LYS A 77 2.06 7.10 4.64
N GLU A 78 0.94 6.49 4.31
CA GLU A 78 0.32 5.42 5.11
C GLU A 78 1.21 4.17 5.15
N THR A 79 1.74 3.73 4.01
CA THR A 79 2.69 2.59 3.95
C THR A 79 3.93 2.85 4.79
N LYS A 80 4.51 4.06 4.74
CA LYS A 80 5.66 4.42 5.60
C LYS A 80 5.30 4.43 7.08
N LYS A 81 4.08 4.87 7.44
CA LYS A 81 3.62 4.86 8.84
C LYS A 81 3.48 3.42 9.34
N ILE A 82 2.80 2.58 8.57
CA ILE A 82 2.62 1.15 8.88
C ILE A 82 3.98 0.44 8.97
N GLY A 83 4.91 0.74 8.06
CA GLY A 83 6.26 0.17 8.11
C GLY A 83 7.02 0.53 9.40
N LYS A 84 6.88 1.77 9.89
CA LYS A 84 7.47 2.18 11.18
C LYS A 84 6.78 1.52 12.38
N GLU A 85 5.45 1.42 12.36
CA GLU A 85 4.70 0.72 13.40
C GLU A 85 5.09 -0.76 13.47
N LEU A 86 5.27 -1.40 12.31
CA LEU A 86 5.74 -2.78 12.23
C LEU A 86 7.16 -2.93 12.81
N GLU A 87 8.06 -1.99 12.51
CA GLU A 87 9.43 -2.00 13.06
C GLU A 87 9.42 -1.89 14.60
N LEU A 88 8.55 -1.03 15.15
CA LEU A 88 8.38 -0.91 16.61
C LEU A 88 7.85 -2.21 17.21
N VAL A 89 6.78 -2.78 16.65
CA VAL A 89 6.21 -4.04 17.13
C VAL A 89 7.23 -5.18 17.05
N GLN A 90 8.07 -5.22 16.01
CA GLN A 90 9.14 -6.22 15.93
C GLN A 90 10.19 -6.05 17.03
N LYS A 91 10.57 -4.81 17.36
CA LYS A 91 11.49 -4.53 18.48
C LYS A 91 10.87 -4.97 19.81
N ASP A 92 9.61 -4.63 20.05
CA ASP A 92 8.90 -5.00 21.27
C ASP A 92 8.79 -6.53 21.41
N LEU A 93 8.50 -7.23 20.30
CA LEU A 93 8.45 -8.69 20.26
C LEU A 93 9.83 -9.29 20.55
N MET A 94 10.91 -8.70 20.01
CA MET A 94 12.27 -9.16 20.29
C MET A 94 12.66 -8.99 21.76
N ILE A 95 12.25 -7.87 22.39
CA ILE A 95 12.46 -7.64 23.83
C ILE A 95 11.66 -8.65 24.65
N ALA A 96 10.37 -8.80 24.36
CA ALA A 96 9.50 -9.75 25.04
C ALA A 96 10.01 -11.20 24.92
N LYS A 97 10.55 -11.58 23.74
CA LYS A 97 11.18 -12.88 23.54
C LYS A 97 12.43 -13.05 24.39
N ALA A 98 13.30 -12.04 24.47
CA ALA A 98 14.49 -12.09 25.31
C ALA A 98 14.15 -12.18 26.81
N GLU A 99 13.08 -11.51 27.26
CA GLU A 99 12.56 -11.63 28.62
C GLU A 99 11.98 -13.03 28.88
N LEU A 100 11.23 -13.59 27.93
CA LEU A 100 10.69 -14.93 28.03
C LEU A 100 11.81 -15.99 28.14
N ASP A 101 12.89 -15.83 27.38
CA ASP A 101 14.05 -16.72 27.44
C ASP A 101 14.74 -16.67 28.82
N LYS A 102 14.86 -15.48 29.41
CA LYS A 102 15.38 -15.30 30.78
C LYS A 102 14.50 -15.98 31.83
N ILE A 103 13.19 -15.75 31.78
CA ILE A 103 12.22 -16.37 32.70
C ILE A 103 12.26 -17.90 32.57
N THR A 104 12.36 -18.41 31.36
CA THR A 104 12.46 -19.85 31.10
C THR A 104 13.72 -20.45 31.71
N LEU A 105 14.86 -19.75 31.61
CA LEU A 105 16.11 -20.17 32.23
C LEU A 105 15.99 -20.21 33.76
N GLU A 106 15.47 -19.15 34.38
CA GLU A 106 15.27 -19.08 35.84
C GLU A 106 14.32 -20.17 36.33
N ARG A 107 13.23 -20.40 35.62
CA ARG A 107 12.26 -21.47 35.92
C ARG A 107 12.92 -22.84 35.87
N ASN A 108 13.78 -23.10 34.89
CA ASN A 108 14.49 -24.38 34.80
C ASN A 108 15.49 -24.57 35.95
N LYS A 109 16.23 -23.52 36.35
CA LYS A 109 17.12 -23.55 37.52
C LYS A 109 16.35 -23.87 38.81
N LEU A 110 15.24 -23.16 39.05
CA LEU A 110 14.38 -23.45 40.20
C LEU A 110 13.83 -24.88 40.16
N SER A 111 13.43 -25.38 38.99
CA SER A 111 12.91 -26.74 38.85
C SER A 111 13.96 -27.79 39.26
N THR A 112 15.21 -27.63 38.80
CA THR A 112 16.31 -28.51 39.21
C THR A 112 16.62 -28.41 40.69
N GLU A 113 16.59 -27.21 41.27
CA GLU A 113 16.83 -27.01 42.70
C GLU A 113 15.75 -27.68 43.55
N ILE A 114 14.48 -27.57 43.16
CA ILE A 114 13.37 -28.27 43.79
C ILE A 114 13.52 -29.80 43.70
N GLU A 115 13.97 -30.33 42.56
CA GLU A 115 14.24 -31.77 42.41
C GLU A 115 15.35 -32.23 43.35
N THR A 116 16.47 -31.51 43.42
CA THR A 116 17.57 -31.85 44.34
C THR A 116 17.13 -31.79 45.80
N LEU A 117 16.35 -30.78 46.20
CA LEU A 117 15.79 -30.68 47.55
C LEU A 117 14.82 -31.83 47.86
N LYS A 118 13.98 -32.23 46.90
CA LYS A 118 13.09 -33.39 47.05
C LYS A 118 13.86 -34.70 47.21
N GLU A 119 14.97 -34.86 46.51
CA GLU A 119 15.84 -36.03 46.65
C GLU A 119 16.53 -36.06 48.02
N ILE A 120 17.01 -34.91 48.50
CA ILE A 120 17.59 -34.76 49.85
C ILE A 120 16.56 -35.12 50.92
N VAL A 121 15.33 -34.62 50.82
CA VAL A 121 14.24 -34.93 51.78
C VAL A 121 13.80 -36.40 51.72
N LYS A 122 13.90 -37.06 50.55
CA LYS A 122 13.61 -38.50 50.40
C LYS A 122 14.75 -39.41 50.86
N SER A 123 15.96 -38.89 51.04
CA SER A 123 17.12 -39.64 51.50
C SER A 123 16.92 -40.16 52.95
N PRO A 124 17.30 -41.41 53.27
CA PRO A 124 17.01 -42.04 54.56
C PRO A 124 17.64 -41.36 55.78
N GLU A 125 18.59 -40.45 55.62
CA GLU A 125 19.19 -39.70 56.75
C GLU A 125 18.21 -38.72 57.43
N VAL A 126 17.33 -38.06 56.68
CA VAL A 126 16.39 -37.07 57.26
C VAL A 126 15.24 -37.74 58.02
N LYS A 127 14.77 -38.92 57.56
CA LYS A 127 13.77 -39.72 58.29
C LYS A 127 14.23 -40.20 59.66
N ASN A 128 15.55 -40.37 59.85
CA ASN A 128 16.12 -40.78 61.14
C ASN A 128 16.21 -39.61 62.14
N VAL A 129 16.22 -38.35 61.67
CA VAL A 129 16.23 -37.17 62.54
C VAL A 129 14.84 -36.91 63.12
N GLU A 130 13.77 -36.96 62.30
CA GLU A 130 12.38 -36.84 62.78
C GLU A 130 11.97 -37.99 63.72
N GLN A 131 12.48 -39.22 63.50
CA GLN A 131 12.24 -40.35 64.41
C GLN A 131 13.04 -40.29 65.72
N ASN A 132 14.14 -39.54 65.78
CA ASN A 132 14.89 -39.33 67.01
C ASN A 132 14.33 -38.16 67.82
N GLU A 133 13.86 -37.08 67.21
CA GLU A 133 13.22 -35.96 67.93
C GLU A 133 11.91 -36.39 68.63
N ASN A 134 11.06 -37.19 67.97
CA ASN A 134 9.85 -37.73 68.61
C ASN A 134 10.14 -38.75 69.73
N ARG A 135 11.37 -39.27 69.83
CA ARG A 135 11.76 -40.19 70.90
C ARG A 135 12.14 -39.48 72.21
N TYR A 136 12.31 -38.15 72.18
CA TYR A 136 12.61 -37.33 73.35
C TYR A 136 11.39 -36.60 73.94
N LEU A 137 10.21 -36.72 73.33
CA LEU A 137 8.97 -36.08 73.80
C LEU A 137 8.02 -37.06 74.53
N ASP A 138 8.37 -38.35 74.62
CA ASP A 138 7.58 -39.42 75.26
C ASP A 138 8.07 -39.82 76.67
N PHE A 139 8.82 -38.95 77.38
CA PHE A 139 9.23 -39.16 78.78
C PHE A 139 8.56 -38.17 79.74
#